data_AF-A0A5P8WG10-F1
#
_entry.id   AF-A0A5P8WG10-F1
#
_cell.length_a   1.000
_cell.length_b   1.000
_cell.length_c   1.000
_cell.angle_alpha   90.00
_cell.angle_beta   90.00
_cell.angle_gamma   90.00
#
_symmetry.space_group_name_H-M   'P 1'
#
loop_
_entity.id
_entity.type
_entity.pdbx_description
1 polymer ?
#
loop_
_entity_poly.entity_id
_entity_poly.type
_entity_poly.pdbx_seq_one_letter_code
_entity_poly.pdbx_strand_id
1 'polypeptide(L)'
;MDVDEILKRYAAGERSFQRVNLQEAELTNANLRGADFSNADLRQTRLGKTNFNQACLRQANLSEAILWGIDLSEADLYCAILREADLTGAKLVQTRLDKANLIKTSTSRRK
;
A
#
# COMPACT_ATOMS: atom_id res chain seq x y z
N MET A 1 9.20 6.67 -12.22
CA MET A 1 9.92 7.00 -10.97
C MET A 1 10.23 5.67 -10.32
N ASP A 2 11.46 5.48 -9.85
CA ASP A 2 11.88 4.24 -9.22
C ASP A 2 11.76 4.30 -7.69
N VAL A 3 12.06 3.18 -7.03
CA VAL A 3 11.98 3.03 -5.57
C VAL A 3 12.97 3.95 -4.86
N ASP A 4 14.20 4.04 -5.37
CA ASP A 4 15.25 4.84 -4.72
C ASP A 4 14.88 6.32 -4.67
N GLU A 5 14.29 6.82 -5.76
CA GLU A 5 13.81 8.20 -5.83
C GLU A 5 12.63 8.45 -4.88
N ILE A 6 11.69 7.51 -4.74
CA ILE A 6 10.61 7.59 -3.73
C ILE A 6 11.19 7.71 -2.32
N LEU A 7 12.12 6.82 -1.96
CA LEU A 7 12.69 6.76 -0.63
C LEU A 7 13.52 8.02 -0.32
N LYS A 8 14.28 8.51 -1.30
CA LYS A 8 15.05 9.75 -1.20
C LYS A 8 14.15 10.97 -0.99
N ARG A 9 13.08 11.10 -1.78
CA ARG A 9 12.10 12.19 -1.65
C ARG A 9 11.36 12.13 -0.32
N TYR A 10 10.97 10.93 0.12
CA TYR A 10 10.35 10.74 1.42
C TYR A 10 11.28 11.15 2.56
N ALA A 11 12.57 10.79 2.48
CA ALA A 11 13.59 11.21 3.43
C ALA A 11 13.82 12.74 3.42
N ALA A 12 13.64 13.39 2.27
CA ALA A 12 13.66 14.85 2.13
C ALA A 12 12.39 15.56 2.64
N GLY A 13 11.39 14.80 3.13
CA GLY A 13 10.14 15.35 3.68
C GLY A 13 8.98 15.39 2.70
N GLU A 14 9.16 14.97 1.44
CA GLU A 14 8.04 14.85 0.51
C GLU A 14 7.08 13.77 0.98
N ARG A 15 5.79 14.04 0.89
CA ARG A 15 4.72 13.08 1.21
C ARG A 15 3.79 12.84 0.04
N SER A 16 3.89 13.59 -1.04
CA SER A 16 3.01 13.47 -2.20
C SER A 16 3.63 12.59 -3.27
N PHE A 17 3.09 11.39 -3.44
CA PHE A 17 3.45 10.42 -4.47
C PHE A 17 2.19 9.99 -5.23
N GLN A 18 1.29 10.95 -5.50
CA GLN A 18 0.05 10.67 -6.22
C GLN A 18 0.33 10.23 -7.65
N ARG A 19 -0.47 9.29 -8.17
CA ARG A 19 -0.43 8.82 -9.57
C ARG A 19 0.90 8.22 -10.03
N VAL A 20 1.80 7.89 -9.10
CA VAL A 20 3.06 7.26 -9.44
C VAL A 20 2.79 5.85 -9.97
N ASN A 21 3.60 5.41 -10.92
CA ASN A 21 3.64 4.02 -11.35
C ASN A 21 4.83 3.34 -10.68
N LEU A 22 4.52 2.39 -9.80
CA LEU A 22 5.46 1.55 -9.08
C LEU A 22 5.09 0.07 -9.26
N GLN A 23 4.47 -0.30 -10.39
CA GLN A 23 4.16 -1.70 -10.68
C GLN A 23 5.41 -2.58 -10.47
N GLU A 24 5.23 -3.71 -9.79
CA GLU A 24 6.31 -4.68 -9.48
C GLU A 24 7.45 -4.14 -8.58
N ALA A 25 7.33 -2.94 -8.03
CA ALA A 25 8.35 -2.36 -7.17
C ALA A 25 8.53 -3.12 -5.84
N GLU A 26 9.77 -3.11 -5.32
CA GLU A 26 10.15 -3.72 -4.05
C GLU A 26 10.32 -2.64 -2.97
N LEU A 27 9.43 -2.64 -1.97
CA LEU A 27 9.34 -1.68 -0.87
C LEU A 27 9.21 -2.38 0.49
N THR A 28 9.56 -3.67 0.57
CA THR A 28 9.49 -4.47 1.80
C THR A 28 10.27 -3.80 2.94
N ASN A 29 9.63 -3.71 4.12
CA ASN A 29 10.12 -3.02 5.31
C ASN A 29 10.31 -1.49 5.20
N ALA A 30 9.94 -0.84 4.10
CA ALA A 30 10.07 0.61 4.00
C ALA A 30 9.16 1.35 5.02
N ASN A 31 9.53 2.59 5.36
CA ASN A 31 8.68 3.47 6.16
C ASN A 31 8.15 4.59 5.27
N LEU A 32 6.84 4.59 5.03
CA LEU A 32 6.11 5.56 4.20
C LEU A 32 4.88 6.09 4.96
N ARG A 33 5.00 6.22 6.30
CA ARG A 33 3.94 6.73 7.17
C ARG A 33 3.42 8.08 6.68
N GLY A 34 2.10 8.21 6.58
CA GLY A 34 1.44 9.45 6.20
C GLY A 34 1.67 9.89 4.74
N ALA A 35 2.29 9.05 3.91
CA ALA A 35 2.49 9.36 2.50
C ALA A 35 1.17 9.25 1.72
N ASP A 36 1.03 10.09 0.71
CA ASP A 36 -0.10 10.13 -0.21
C ASP A 36 0.27 9.45 -1.53
N PHE A 37 -0.26 8.24 -1.69
CA PHE A 37 -0.19 7.42 -2.91
C PHE A 37 -1.56 7.36 -3.60
N SER A 38 -2.39 8.39 -3.47
CA SER A 38 -3.70 8.43 -4.12
C SER A 38 -3.55 8.25 -5.63
N ASN A 39 -4.40 7.41 -6.21
CA ASN A 39 -4.39 7.05 -7.63
C ASN A 39 -3.08 6.40 -8.13
N ALA A 40 -2.19 5.95 -7.23
CA ALA A 40 -0.96 5.27 -7.64
C ALA A 40 -1.26 3.88 -8.24
N ASP A 41 -0.41 3.47 -9.17
CA ASP A 41 -0.36 2.09 -9.65
C ASP A 41 0.70 1.31 -8.84
N LEU A 42 0.21 0.47 -7.93
CA LEU A 42 0.97 -0.36 -7.01
C LEU A 42 0.72 -1.86 -7.30
N ARG A 43 0.30 -2.20 -8.52
CA ARG A 43 0.03 -3.59 -8.91
C ARG A 43 1.28 -4.43 -8.74
N GLN A 44 1.11 -5.64 -8.20
CA GLN A 44 2.20 -6.63 -8.06
C GLN A 44 3.40 -6.12 -7.23
N THR A 45 3.24 -5.04 -6.47
CA THR A 45 4.29 -4.53 -5.58
C THR A 45 4.56 -5.47 -4.42
N ARG A 46 5.78 -5.39 -3.90
CA ARG A 46 6.20 -6.10 -2.68
C ARG A 46 6.28 -5.07 -1.55
N LEU A 47 5.24 -5.02 -0.73
CA LEU A 47 5.06 -4.08 0.40
C LEU A 47 4.99 -4.83 1.74
N GLY A 48 5.67 -5.98 1.83
CA GLY A 48 5.69 -6.79 3.03
C GLY A 48 6.27 -6.01 4.21
N LYS A 49 5.59 -6.01 5.36
CA LYS A 49 6.00 -5.29 6.58
C LYS A 49 6.24 -3.79 6.41
N THR A 50 5.79 -3.19 5.31
CA THR A 50 5.95 -1.75 5.08
C THR A 50 5.06 -0.95 6.04
N ASN A 51 5.52 0.20 6.51
CA ASN A 51 4.72 1.09 7.34
C ASN A 51 4.00 2.13 6.46
N PHE A 52 2.71 1.90 6.24
CA PHE A 52 1.76 2.82 5.59
C PHE A 52 0.73 3.38 6.59
N ASN A 53 1.07 3.40 7.88
CA ASN A 53 0.18 3.99 8.89
C ASN A 53 -0.15 5.44 8.50
N GLN A 54 -1.42 5.83 8.62
CA GLN A 54 -1.94 7.15 8.22
C GLN A 54 -1.76 7.52 6.74
N ALA A 55 -1.37 6.59 5.87
CA ALA A 55 -1.18 6.88 4.45
C ALA A 55 -2.52 7.12 3.72
N CYS A 56 -2.47 7.91 2.65
CA CYS A 56 -3.60 8.09 1.73
C CYS A 56 -3.39 7.22 0.50
N LEU A 57 -4.24 6.21 0.30
CA LEU A 57 -4.20 5.21 -0.78
C LEU A 57 -5.50 5.22 -1.59
N ARG A 58 -6.20 6.35 -1.60
CA ARG A 58 -7.51 6.49 -2.26
C ARG A 58 -7.37 6.18 -3.73
N GLN A 59 -8.25 5.31 -4.24
CA GLN A 59 -8.27 4.91 -5.65
C GLN A 59 -6.94 4.30 -6.15
N ALA A 60 -6.01 3.93 -5.26
CA ALA A 60 -4.79 3.26 -5.65
C ALA A 60 -5.09 1.83 -6.11
N ASN A 61 -4.30 1.33 -7.07
CA ASN A 61 -4.41 -0.03 -7.56
C ASN A 61 -3.31 -0.90 -6.93
N LEU A 62 -3.68 -1.71 -5.95
CA LEU A 62 -2.85 -2.69 -5.23
C LEU A 62 -3.18 -4.13 -5.67
N SER A 63 -3.73 -4.32 -6.88
CA SER A 63 -4.08 -5.67 -7.34
C SER A 63 -2.84 -6.57 -7.36
N GLU A 64 -2.99 -7.80 -6.86
CA GLU A 64 -1.91 -8.80 -6.78
C GLU A 64 -0.69 -8.36 -5.95
N ALA A 65 -0.81 -7.28 -5.16
CA ALA A 65 0.28 -6.82 -4.31
C ALA A 65 0.52 -7.77 -3.12
N ILE A 66 1.78 -7.89 -2.74
CA ILE A 66 2.25 -8.69 -1.62
C ILE A 66 2.33 -7.76 -0.39
N LEU A 67 1.30 -7.78 0.46
CA LEU A 67 1.11 -6.85 1.58
C LEU A 67 1.23 -7.55 2.96
N TRP A 68 1.91 -8.70 3.03
CA TRP A 68 1.98 -9.47 4.27
C TRP A 68 2.60 -8.65 5.41
N GLY A 69 1.94 -8.61 6.56
CA GLY A 69 2.42 -7.84 7.72
C GLY A 69 2.47 -6.31 7.53
N ILE A 70 1.92 -5.76 6.45
CA ILE A 70 1.88 -4.31 6.22
C ILE A 70 1.16 -3.60 7.38
N ASP A 71 1.61 -2.42 7.76
CA ASP A 71 0.86 -1.55 8.68
C ASP A 71 0.06 -0.53 7.87
N LEU A 72 -1.26 -0.72 7.78
CA LEU A 72 -2.20 0.20 7.14
C LEU A 72 -3.10 0.87 8.19
N SER A 73 -2.71 0.85 9.47
CA SER A 73 -3.55 1.41 10.53
C SER A 73 -3.78 2.91 10.27
N GLU A 74 -5.02 3.37 10.44
CA GLU A 74 -5.47 4.74 10.12
C GLU A 74 -5.31 5.16 8.65
N ALA A 75 -4.96 4.25 7.73
CA ALA A 75 -4.84 4.57 6.31
C ALA A 75 -6.20 4.75 5.62
N ASP A 76 -6.24 5.58 4.58
CA ASP A 76 -7.43 5.81 3.74
C ASP A 76 -7.33 5.04 2.42
N LEU A 77 -8.03 3.91 2.30
CA LEU A 77 -8.14 3.09 1.09
C LEU A 77 -9.49 3.25 0.37
N TYR A 78 -10.14 4.40 0.48
CA TYR A 78 -11.41 4.65 -0.22
C TYR A 78 -11.31 4.39 -1.72
N CYS A 79 -12.19 3.53 -2.24
CA CYS A 79 -12.19 3.06 -3.64
C CYS A 79 -10.86 2.42 -4.12
N ALA A 80 -9.98 1.98 -3.21
CA ALA A 80 -8.76 1.28 -3.61
C ALA A 80 -9.07 -0.12 -4.18
N ILE A 81 -8.23 -0.61 -5.08
CA ILE A 81 -8.37 -1.94 -5.67
C ILE A 81 -7.31 -2.86 -5.05
N LEU A 82 -7.71 -3.85 -4.26
CA LEU A 82 -6.82 -4.83 -3.64
C LEU A 82 -7.10 -6.25 -4.14
N ARG A 83 -7.65 -6.40 -5.35
CA ARG A 83 -8.02 -7.71 -5.90
C ARG A 83 -6.81 -8.65 -5.88
N GLU A 84 -6.99 -9.85 -5.32
CA GLU A 84 -5.93 -10.87 -5.23
C GLU A 84 -4.69 -10.45 -4.42
N ALA A 85 -4.75 -9.36 -3.64
CA ALA A 85 -3.65 -8.96 -2.77
C ALA A 85 -3.51 -9.90 -1.55
N ASP A 86 -2.27 -10.08 -1.07
CA ASP A 86 -1.97 -10.83 0.15
C ASP A 86 -1.88 -9.89 1.36
N LEU A 87 -2.93 -9.83 2.16
CA LEU A 87 -3.04 -9.07 3.41
C LEU A 87 -2.75 -9.94 4.65
N THR A 88 -2.07 -11.08 4.50
CA THR A 88 -1.77 -11.97 5.63
C THR A 88 -1.02 -11.24 6.73
N GLY A 89 -1.63 -11.11 7.90
CA GLY A 89 -1.03 -10.41 9.05
C GLY A 89 -0.97 -8.89 8.92
N ALA A 90 -1.63 -8.29 7.93
CA ALA A 90 -1.76 -6.84 7.80
C ALA A 90 -2.46 -6.24 9.03
N LYS A 91 -2.01 -5.07 9.47
CA LYS A 91 -2.70 -4.28 10.49
C LYS A 91 -3.66 -3.31 9.81
N LEU A 92 -4.94 -3.47 10.09
CA LEU A 92 -6.03 -2.68 9.49
C LEU A 92 -6.82 -1.88 10.54
N VAL A 93 -6.17 -1.49 11.64
CA VAL A 93 -6.84 -0.79 12.76
C VAL A 93 -7.25 0.60 12.29
N GLN A 94 -8.55 0.95 12.41
CA GLN A 94 -9.09 2.25 11.96
C GLN A 94 -8.84 2.56 10.47
N THR A 95 -8.56 1.54 9.66
CA THR A 95 -8.35 1.71 8.21
C THR A 95 -9.68 1.93 7.51
N ARG A 96 -9.74 2.94 6.63
CA ARG A 96 -10.93 3.19 5.82
C ARG A 96 -10.92 2.32 4.57
N LEU A 97 -11.92 1.46 4.42
CA LEU A 97 -12.06 0.52 3.29
C LEU A 97 -13.35 0.72 2.49
N ASP A 98 -14.04 1.84 2.66
CA ASP A 98 -15.27 2.14 1.91
C ASP A 98 -15.05 2.01 0.40
N LYS A 99 -15.90 1.21 -0.25
CA LYS A 99 -15.85 0.91 -1.69
C LYS A 99 -14.53 0.26 -2.16
N ALA A 100 -13.66 -0.20 -1.27
CA ALA A 100 -12.46 -0.93 -1.67
C ALA A 100 -12.83 -2.28 -2.28
N ASN A 101 -12.15 -2.66 -3.36
CA ASN A 101 -12.32 -3.97 -3.98
C ASN A 101 -11.39 -4.99 -3.30
N LEU A 102 -11.97 -5.86 -2.47
CA LEU A 102 -11.29 -6.91 -1.72
C LEU A 102 -11.49 -8.31 -2.32
N ILE A 103 -11.89 -8.42 -3.59
CA ILE A 103 -12.14 -9.73 -4.21
C ILE A 103 -10.88 -10.58 -4.16
N LYS A 104 -11.01 -11.80 -3.63
CA LYS A 104 -9.93 -12.79 -3.48
C LYS A 104 -8.70 -12.30 -2.69
N THR A 105 -8.82 -11.28 -1.85
CA THR A 105 -7.73 -10.94 -0.92
C THR A 105 -7.49 -12.11 0.04
N SER A 106 -6.22 -12.45 0.27
CA SER A 106 -5.86 -13.43 1.30
C SER A 106 -5.60 -12.72 2.62
N THR A 107 -6.21 -13.19 3.72
CA THR A 107 -6.02 -12.61 5.08
C THR A 107 -5.50 -13.63 6.09
N SER A 108 -5.46 -14.91 5.73
CA SER A 108 -5.02 -16.01 6.57
C SER A 108 -3.78 -16.67 5.99
N ARG A 109 -2.89 -17.14 6.88
CA ARG A 109 -1.78 -18.00 6.47
C ARG A 109 -2.38 -19.26 5.84
N ARG A 110 -2.04 -19.54 4.58
CA ARG A 110 -2.33 -20.86 4.00
C ARG A 110 -1.55 -21.89 4.82
N LYS A 111 -2.28 -22.83 5.43
CA LYS A 111 -1.71 -23.99 6.13
C LYS A 111 -1.03 -24.92 5.14
#